data_AF-H1Z2G4-F1
#
_entry.id   AF-H1Z2G4-F1
#
_cell.length_a   1.000
_cell.length_b   1.000
_cell.length_c   1.000
_cell.angle_alpha   90.00
_cell.angle_beta   90.00
_cell.angle_gamma   90.00
#
_symmetry.space_group_name_H-M   'P 1'
#
loop_
_entity.id
_entity.type
_entity.pdbx_description
1 polymer ?
#
loop_
_entity_poly.entity_id
_entity_poly.type
_entity_poly.pdbx_seq_one_letter_code
_entity_poly.pdbx_strand_id
1 'polypeptide(L)'
;MDELIEVWKNKRGLVLIAATAVMYALILTVFNEIQWDIAGIAVRPAAALPVLFGILLGPAAAWGFGIGNIAGDLTGSWSLMSVSGFLINFLYPYLSYLL
;
A
#
# COMPACT_ATOMS: atom_id res chain seq x y z
N MET A 1 -9.80 7.47 -14.94
CA MET A 1 -10.16 7.82 -13.53
C MET A 1 -11.38 7.04 -13.04
N ASP A 2 -12.33 6.68 -13.91
CA ASP A 2 -13.51 5.89 -13.52
C ASP A 2 -13.15 4.53 -12.90
N GLU A 3 -12.06 3.91 -13.36
CA GLU A 3 -11.53 2.64 -12.86
C GLU A 3 -11.20 2.67 -11.36
N LEU A 4 -10.77 3.84 -10.83
CA LEU A 4 -10.51 4.01 -9.39
C LEU A 4 -11.77 3.85 -8.55
N ILE A 5 -12.92 4.24 -9.10
CA ILE A 5 -14.23 4.16 -8.43
C ILE A 5 -14.89 2.82 -8.77
N GLU A 6 -14.66 2.29 -9.97
CA GLU A 6 -15.27 1.05 -10.45
C GLU A 6 -14.86 -0.18 -9.63
N VAL A 7 -13.61 -0.23 -9.16
CA VAL A 7 -13.14 -1.33 -8.29
C VAL A 7 -13.93 -1.46 -6.98
N TRP A 8 -14.58 -0.40 -6.52
CA TRP A 8 -15.45 -0.43 -5.35
C TRP A 8 -16.85 -0.97 -5.65
N LYS A 9 -17.26 -1.01 -6.92
CA LYS A 9 -18.62 -1.43 -7.32
C LYS A 9 -18.75 -2.93 -7.51
N ASN A 10 -17.65 -3.64 -7.72
CA ASN A 10 -17.66 -5.07 -7.97
C ASN A 10 -16.98 -5.88 -6.85
N LYS A 11 -17.46 -7.11 -6.63
CA LYS A 11 -16.97 -7.98 -5.54
C LYS A 11 -15.48 -8.28 -5.66
N ARG A 12 -14.99 -8.49 -6.88
CA ARG A 12 -13.58 -8.83 -7.14
C ARG A 12 -12.65 -7.70 -6.70
N GLY A 13 -12.98 -6.45 -7.03
CA GLY A 13 -12.22 -5.27 -6.65
C GLY A 13 -12.20 -5.08 -5.14
N LEU A 14 -13.35 -5.21 -4.46
CA LEU A 14 -13.41 -5.16 -2.99
C LEU A 14 -12.53 -6.23 -2.33
N VAL A 15 -12.55 -7.46 -2.85
CA VAL A 15 -11.68 -8.55 -2.36
C VAL A 15 -10.21 -8.23 -2.57
N LEU A 16 -9.83 -7.68 -3.73
CA LEU A 16 -8.45 -7.30 -4.02
C LEU A 16 -7.98 -6.14 -3.13
N ILE A 17 -8.83 -5.14 -2.88
CA ILE A 17 -8.55 -4.04 -1.95
C ILE A 17 -8.29 -4.59 -0.55
N ALA A 18 -9.20 -5.43 -0.04
CA ALA A 18 -9.05 -6.02 1.29
C ALA A 18 -7.80 -6.91 1.39
N ALA A 19 -7.55 -7.76 0.40
CA ALA A 19 -6.41 -8.67 0.37
C ALA A 19 -5.07 -7.91 0.37
N THR A 20 -4.95 -6.87 -0.47
CA THR A 20 -3.74 -6.06 -0.54
C THR A 20 -3.55 -5.18 0.69
N ALA A 21 -4.63 -4.65 1.28
CA ALA A 21 -4.57 -3.90 2.54
C ALA A 21 -4.08 -4.75 3.71
N VAL A 22 -4.65 -5.94 3.90
CA VAL A 22 -4.24 -6.86 4.98
C VAL A 22 -2.79 -7.30 4.78
N MET A 23 -2.44 -7.71 3.56
CA MET A 23 -1.07 -8.12 3.24
C MET A 23 -0.08 -6.98 3.52
N TYR A 24 -0.39 -5.76 3.07
CA TYR A 24 0.51 -4.64 3.25
C TYR A 24 0.67 -4.23 4.72
N ALA A 25 -0.43 -4.20 5.48
CA ALA A 25 -0.38 -3.90 6.91
C ALA A 25 0.48 -4.92 7.66
N LEU A 26 0.30 -6.23 7.41
CA LEU A 26 1.09 -7.28 8.05
C LEU A 26 2.58 -7.16 7.74
N ILE A 27 2.92 -6.91 6.47
CA ILE A 27 4.32 -6.77 6.06
C ILE A 27 4.92 -5.50 6.67
N LEU A 28 4.20 -4.37 6.67
CA LEU A 28 4.68 -3.15 7.31
C LEU A 28 4.96 -3.38 8.80
N THR A 29 4.03 -3.98 9.54
CA THR A 29 4.19 -4.22 10.99
C THR A 29 5.36 -5.15 11.28
N VAL A 30 5.57 -6.20 10.49
CA VAL A 30 6.67 -7.16 10.72
C VAL A 30 8.02 -6.58 10.31
N PHE A 31 8.10 -5.92 9.15
CA PHE A 31 9.39 -5.54 8.56
C PHE A 31 9.86 -4.13 8.91
N ASN A 32 8.99 -3.23 9.39
CA ASN A 32 9.44 -1.90 9.84
C ASN A 32 10.27 -1.96 11.13
N GLU A 33 10.12 -3.00 11.94
CA GLU A 33 10.95 -3.23 13.14
C GLU A 33 12.37 -3.69 12.81
N ILE A 34 12.59 -4.14 11.57
CA ILE A 34 13.87 -4.69 11.15
C ILE A 34 14.74 -3.55 10.63
N GLN A 35 15.76 -3.18 11.40
CA GLN A 35 16.73 -2.15 11.02
C GLN A 35 17.83 -2.75 10.13
N TRP A 36 17.47 -3.05 8.88
CA TRP A 36 18.43 -3.42 7.84
C TRP A 36 18.84 -2.20 7.03
N ASP A 37 20.13 -1.99 6.88
CA ASP A 37 20.69 -0.98 6.01
C ASP A 37 21.82 -1.55 5.14
N ILE A 38 22.00 -0.98 3.96
CA ILE A 38 23.13 -1.24 3.08
C ILE A 38 23.74 0.12 2.72
N ALA A 39 24.98 0.35 3.13
CA ALA A 39 25.68 1.61 2.94
C ALA A 39 24.89 2.84 3.46
N GLY A 40 24.20 2.70 4.59
CA GLY A 40 23.40 3.77 5.20
C GLY A 40 22.02 4.00 4.56
N ILE A 41 21.60 3.14 3.62
CA ILE A 41 20.25 3.17 3.02
C ILE A 41 19.41 2.07 3.65
N ALA A 42 18.31 2.44 4.29
CA ALA A 42 17.38 1.49 4.89
C ALA A 42 16.74 0.59 3.81
N VAL A 43 16.84 -0.72 4.00
CA VAL A 43 16.19 -1.71 3.12
C VAL A 43 14.76 -1.90 3.59
N ARG A 44 13.79 -1.59 2.73
CA ARG A 44 12.36 -1.70 3.05
C ARG A 44 11.70 -2.68 2.08
N PRO A 45 11.62 -3.98 2.41
CA PRO A 45 10.98 -4.97 1.55
C PRO A 45 9.55 -4.57 1.16
N ALA A 46 8.83 -3.93 2.08
CA ALA A 46 7.49 -3.40 1.86
C ALA A 46 7.40 -2.38 0.71
N ALA A 47 8.49 -1.63 0.43
CA ALA A 47 8.49 -0.57 -0.59
C ALA A 47 8.47 -1.10 -2.04
N ALA A 48 8.83 -2.36 -2.27
CA ALA A 48 8.77 -2.98 -3.61
C ALA A 48 7.33 -3.42 -3.99
N LEU A 49 6.49 -3.69 -2.99
CA LEU A 49 5.16 -4.25 -3.19
C LEU A 49 4.19 -3.33 -3.93
N PRO A 50 4.12 -2.01 -3.64
CA PRO A 50 3.21 -1.14 -4.36
C PRO A 50 3.48 -1.11 -5.87
N VAL A 51 4.75 -1.12 -6.29
CA VAL A 51 5.11 -1.15 -7.71
C VAL A 51 4.62 -2.44 -8.37
N LEU A 52 5.00 -3.59 -7.81
CA LEU A 52 4.65 -4.90 -8.36
C LEU A 52 3.12 -5.10 -8.42
N PHE A 53 2.42 -4.78 -7.34
CA PHE A 53 0.98 -5.02 -7.23
C PHE A 53 0.17 -3.95 -7.97
N GLY A 54 0.70 -2.74 -8.14
CA GLY A 54 0.13 -1.72 -9.02
C GLY A 54 0.05 -2.22 -10.47
N ILE A 55 1.15 -2.76 -10.99
CA ILE A 55 1.20 -3.35 -12.35
C ILE A 55 0.24 -4.54 -12.47
N LEU A 56 0.20 -5.43 -11.46
CA LEU A 56 -0.54 -6.69 -11.55
C LEU A 56 -2.05 -6.56 -11.25
N LEU A 57 -2.44 -5.69 -10.32
CA LEU A 57 -3.79 -5.61 -9.77
C LEU A 57 -4.44 -4.23 -9.92
N GLY A 58 -3.70 -3.26 -10.47
CA GLY A 58 -4.21 -1.96 -10.86
C GLY A 58 -4.80 -1.13 -9.72
N PRO A 59 -5.89 -0.38 -9.97
CA PRO A 59 -6.53 0.51 -9.01
C PRO A 59 -6.94 -0.15 -7.68
N ALA A 60 -7.25 -1.44 -7.68
CA ALA A 60 -7.61 -2.15 -6.47
C ALA A 60 -6.42 -2.28 -5.50
N ALA A 61 -5.21 -2.55 -6.02
CA ALA A 61 -4.01 -2.49 -5.20
C ALA A 61 -3.78 -1.08 -4.67
N ALA A 62 -3.95 -0.03 -5.50
CA ALA A 62 -3.72 1.34 -5.04
C ALA A 62 -4.54 1.70 -3.80
N TRP A 63 -5.84 1.41 -3.81
CA TRP A 63 -6.68 1.57 -2.63
C TRP A 63 -6.22 0.71 -1.46
N GLY A 64 -5.89 -0.56 -1.71
CA GLY A 64 -5.45 -1.45 -0.65
C GLY A 64 -4.14 -1.02 0.02
N PHE A 65 -3.13 -0.54 -0.72
CA PHE A 65 -1.88 -0.04 -0.12
C PHE A 65 -2.09 1.24 0.70
N GLY A 66 -2.91 2.17 0.21
CA GLY A 66 -3.29 3.35 0.99
C GLY A 66 -3.97 2.97 2.30
N ILE A 67 -5.01 2.12 2.24
CA ILE A 67 -5.76 1.65 3.42
C ILE A 67 -4.88 0.81 4.36
N GLY A 68 -4.06 -0.07 3.80
CA GLY A 68 -3.12 -0.91 4.54
C GLY A 68 -2.07 -0.09 5.29
N ASN A 69 -1.60 1.03 4.73
CA ASN A 69 -0.74 1.96 5.44
C ASN A 69 -1.43 2.52 6.69
N ILE A 70 -2.68 2.97 6.56
CA ILE A 70 -3.47 3.47 7.69
C ILE A 70 -3.62 2.38 8.76
N ALA A 71 -3.96 1.15 8.35
CA ALA A 71 -4.06 0.03 9.27
C ALA A 71 -2.75 -0.27 10.00
N GLY A 72 -1.61 -0.21 9.30
CA GLY A 72 -0.28 -0.33 9.90
C GLY A 72 0.03 0.83 10.86
N ASP A 73 -0.31 2.07 10.50
CA ASP A 73 -0.05 3.23 11.37
C ASP A 73 -0.79 3.14 12.71
N LEU A 74 -1.99 2.54 12.73
CA LEU A 74 -2.76 2.31 13.95
C LEU A 74 -2.03 1.38 14.95
N THR A 75 -0.98 0.66 14.55
CA THR A 75 -0.20 -0.19 15.47
C THR A 75 0.89 0.56 16.24
N GLY A 76 1.15 1.84 15.95
CA GLY A 76 2.11 2.62 16.74
C GLY A 76 2.60 3.96 16.18
N SER A 77 2.30 4.29 14.91
CA SER A 77 2.77 5.51 14.23
C SER A 77 1.65 6.48 13.79
N TRP A 78 0.41 6.24 14.24
CA TRP A 78 -0.75 7.06 13.89
C TRP A 78 -0.55 8.54 14.22
N SER A 79 -0.65 9.39 13.20
CA SER A 79 -0.51 10.83 13.33
C SER A 79 -1.20 11.57 12.18
N LEU A 80 -1.16 12.90 12.19
CA LEU A 80 -1.61 13.69 11.03
C LEU A 80 -0.83 13.34 9.74
N MET A 81 0.42 12.88 9.88
CA MET A 81 1.24 12.43 8.76
C MET A 81 0.73 11.14 8.12
N SER A 82 -0.11 10.35 8.80
CA SER A 82 -0.74 9.15 8.23
C SER A 82 -1.62 9.47 7.03
N VAL A 83 -2.17 10.69 6.92
CA VAL A 83 -2.88 11.15 5.71
C VAL A 83 -1.92 11.22 4.52
N SER A 84 -0.72 11.76 4.73
CA SER A 84 0.31 11.81 3.69
C SER A 84 0.81 10.39 3.36
N GLY A 85 0.95 9.55 4.39
CA GLY A 85 1.26 8.13 4.23
C GLY A 85 0.25 7.40 3.35
N PHE A 86 -1.06 7.58 3.60
CA PHE A 86 -2.12 7.06 2.74
C PHE A 86 -1.97 7.52 1.30
N LEU A 87 -1.79 8.82 1.07
CA LEU A 87 -1.70 9.38 -0.28
C LEU A 87 -0.50 8.83 -1.05
N ILE A 88 0.68 8.75 -0.43
CA ILE A 88 1.88 8.22 -1.08
C ILE A 88 1.71 6.73 -1.40
N ASN A 89 1.21 5.95 -0.44
CA ASN A 89 0.98 4.52 -0.62
C ASN A 89 -0.16 4.20 -1.59
N PHE A 90 -1.07 5.15 -1.84
CA PHE A 90 -2.06 5.06 -2.90
C PHE A 90 -1.48 5.46 -4.27
N LEU A 91 -0.74 6.57 -4.34
CA LEU A 91 -0.22 7.11 -5.59
C LEU A 91 0.86 6.23 -6.21
N TYR A 92 1.76 5.68 -5.40
CA TYR A 92 2.88 4.89 -5.90
C TYR A 92 2.47 3.63 -6.72
N PRO A 93 1.55 2.78 -6.24
CA PRO A 93 1.00 1.69 -7.04
C PRO A 93 0.13 2.18 -8.20
N TYR A 94 -0.63 3.27 -8.02
CA TYR A 94 -1.46 3.82 -9.10
C TYR A 94 -0.63 4.35 -10.27
N LEU A 95 0.49 5.04 -10.00
CA LEU A 95 1.42 5.47 -11.04
C LEU A 95 2.04 4.26 -11.75
N SER A 96 2.36 3.20 -11.01
CA SER A 96 2.92 1.97 -11.58
C SER A 96 1.91 1.24 -12.48
N TYR A 97 0.62 1.33 -12.17
CA TYR A 97 -0.46 0.84 -13.03
C TYR A 97 -0.59 1.62 -14.36
N LEU A 98 -0.24 2.91 -14.36
CA LEU A 98 -0.35 3.78 -15.54
C LEU A 98 0.86 3.70 -16.48
N LEU A 99 1.94 3.01 -16.07
CA LEU A 99 3.13 2.75 -16.89
C LEU A 99 2.87 1.63 -17.91
#